data_AF-A0A6I5CJT6-F1
#
_entry.id   AF-A0A6I5CJT6-F1
#
_cell.length_a   1.000
_cell.length_b   1.000
_cell.length_c   1.000
_cell.angle_alpha   90.00
_cell.angle_beta   90.00
_cell.angle_gamma   90.00
#
_symmetry.space_group_name_H-M   'P 1'
#
loop_
_entity.id
_entity.type
_entity.pdbx_description
1 polymer ?
#
loop_
_entity_poly.entity_id
_entity_poly.type
_entity_poly.pdbx_seq_one_letter_code
_entity_poly.pdbx_strand_id
1 'polypeptide(L)'
;TFIATVMLQLAAEHRVDLDQPVQHYLPDVLPDSYPPIPVRTLLNFTSGLPELTQDDLPTTPDGIVAHRFDDHPLAELVAKAVRHERPFTEPGCMQVYGATGYYVAAMLVEHLTGHTYQQEITTRILQPLHLRDTTAPQTDTTIPGPHSHGYIAVPRPAGGSQLVDITEQNPGAGGMISTTTDLDRFLTALFRGQLLPPTEQAELFDVPDVPYLGGTAHDPGQGRAYYAAGLMRVTLPDGVTVWGKTGTTFGYTNGMFTTRDLRRRLVYSFNPTTGGGNDLTLVTRILSSTFAP
;
A
#
# COMPACT_ATOMS: atom_id res chain seq x y z
N THR A 1 4.01 -1.18 2.16
CA THR A 1 5.28 -1.19 2.93
C THR A 1 6.06 -2.48 2.70
N PHE A 2 5.51 -3.67 2.97
CA PHE A 2 6.20 -4.95 2.77
C PHE A 2 6.81 -5.14 1.37
N ILE A 3 6.04 -4.90 0.30
CA ILE A 3 6.55 -4.98 -1.10
C ILE A 3 7.74 -4.02 -1.31
N ALA A 4 7.64 -2.78 -0.83
CA ALA A 4 8.73 -1.81 -0.94
C ALA A 4 9.97 -2.28 -0.18
N THR A 5 9.82 -2.84 1.02
CA THR A 5 10.94 -3.43 1.77
C THR A 5 11.61 -4.56 1.00
N VAL A 6 10.85 -5.46 0.37
CA VAL A 6 11.43 -6.52 -0.48
C VAL A 6 12.16 -5.94 -1.69
N MET A 7 11.56 -4.97 -2.40
CA MET A 7 12.24 -4.30 -3.53
C MET A 7 13.54 -3.63 -3.11
N LEU A 8 13.56 -2.97 -1.96
CA LEU A 8 14.75 -2.35 -1.40
C LEU A 8 15.79 -3.40 -0.99
N GLN A 9 15.40 -4.56 -0.43
CA GLN A 9 16.33 -5.67 -0.20
C GLN A 9 16.93 -6.21 -1.51
N LEU A 10 16.11 -6.35 -2.57
CA LEU A 10 16.60 -6.76 -3.88
C LEU A 10 17.57 -5.72 -4.49
N ALA A 11 17.37 -4.43 -4.21
CA ALA A 11 18.31 -3.37 -4.61
C ALA A 11 19.64 -3.48 -3.86
N ALA A 12 19.59 -3.72 -2.54
CA ALA A 12 20.76 -3.99 -1.72
C ALA A 12 21.53 -5.24 -2.19
N GLU A 13 20.82 -6.22 -2.76
CA GLU A 13 21.39 -7.44 -3.36
C GLU A 13 21.89 -7.21 -4.81
N HIS A 14 21.84 -5.98 -5.32
CA HIS A 14 22.18 -5.61 -6.70
C HIS A 14 21.38 -6.36 -7.78
N ARG A 15 20.18 -6.84 -7.43
CA ARG A 15 19.28 -7.54 -8.36
C ARG A 15 18.41 -6.58 -9.15
N VAL A 16 18.21 -5.37 -8.62
CA VAL A 16 17.51 -4.28 -9.28
C VAL A 16 18.24 -2.97 -8.98
N ASP A 17 18.37 -2.13 -9.99
CA ASP A 17 18.78 -0.75 -9.84
C ASP A 17 17.51 0.11 -9.81
N LEU A 18 17.34 0.88 -8.75
CA LEU A 18 16.14 1.72 -8.56
C LEU A 18 16.04 2.83 -9.62
N ASP A 19 17.15 3.23 -10.22
CA ASP A 19 17.18 4.27 -11.25
C ASP A 19 17.08 3.69 -12.67
N GLN A 20 17.20 2.36 -12.83
CA GLN A 20 16.94 1.72 -14.11
C GLN A 20 15.44 1.72 -14.44
N PRO A 21 15.07 1.83 -15.72
CA PRO A 21 13.68 1.75 -16.14
C PRO A 21 13.09 0.37 -15.88
N VAL A 22 11.82 0.32 -15.48
CA VAL A 22 11.03 -0.92 -15.36
C VAL A 22 11.09 -1.74 -16.65
N GLN A 23 11.03 -1.08 -17.80
CA GLN A 23 11.07 -1.72 -19.12
C GLN A 23 12.37 -2.50 -19.39
N HIS A 24 13.45 -2.21 -18.65
CA HIS A 24 14.69 -3.00 -18.73
C HIS A 24 14.47 -4.43 -18.20
N TYR A 25 13.68 -4.57 -17.14
CA TYR A 25 13.40 -5.85 -16.48
C TYR A 25 12.13 -6.52 -17.01
N LEU A 26 11.12 -5.70 -17.36
CA LEU A 26 9.79 -6.14 -17.78
C LEU A 26 9.40 -5.47 -19.11
N PRO A 27 10.03 -5.86 -20.24
CA PRO A 27 9.86 -5.16 -21.52
C PRO A 27 8.42 -5.18 -22.05
N ASP A 28 7.64 -6.23 -21.75
CA ASP A 28 6.30 -6.43 -22.31
C ASP A 28 5.15 -5.98 -21.38
N VAL A 29 5.47 -5.37 -20.22
CA VAL A 29 4.46 -5.03 -19.19
C VAL A 29 3.88 -3.63 -19.39
N LEU A 30 4.69 -2.68 -19.84
CA LEU A 30 4.27 -1.29 -20.07
C LEU A 30 4.25 -0.99 -21.57
N PRO A 31 3.33 -0.15 -22.06
CA PRO A 31 3.30 0.21 -23.48
C PRO A 31 4.62 0.84 -23.96
N ASP A 32 5.08 0.47 -25.16
CA ASP A 32 6.31 1.02 -25.79
C ASP A 32 6.30 2.55 -25.93
N SER A 33 5.12 3.16 -25.94
CA SER A 33 4.94 4.61 -26.00
C SER A 33 5.24 5.33 -24.69
N TYR A 34 5.37 4.60 -23.57
CA TYR A 34 5.70 5.20 -22.29
C TYR A 34 7.18 5.59 -22.26
N PRO A 35 7.54 6.72 -21.62
CA PRO A 35 8.94 7.03 -21.38
C PRO A 35 9.55 5.99 -20.44
N PRO A 36 10.89 5.91 -20.36
CA PRO A 36 11.56 5.07 -19.38
C PRO A 36 11.08 5.42 -17.96
N ILE A 37 10.52 4.46 -17.23
CA ILE A 37 9.98 4.68 -15.88
C ILE A 37 10.95 4.10 -14.86
N PRO A 38 11.72 4.89 -14.10
CA PRO A 38 12.63 4.37 -13.08
C PRO A 38 11.88 3.56 -12.03
N VAL A 39 12.42 2.41 -11.60
CA VAL A 39 11.80 1.53 -10.58
C VAL A 39 11.47 2.30 -9.29
N ARG A 40 12.32 3.25 -8.87
CA ARG A 40 12.13 4.12 -7.71
C ARG A 40 10.79 4.85 -7.74
N THR A 41 10.38 5.30 -8.93
CA THR A 41 9.17 6.10 -9.11
C THR A 41 7.89 5.29 -8.86
N LEU A 42 7.96 3.95 -8.95
CA LEU A 42 6.88 3.07 -8.54
C LEU A 42 6.65 3.14 -7.02
N LEU A 43 7.74 3.13 -6.24
CA LEU A 43 7.69 2.99 -4.78
C LEU A 43 7.23 4.27 -4.08
N ASN A 44 7.58 5.43 -4.65
CA ASN A 44 7.24 6.75 -4.12
C ASN A 44 6.08 7.42 -4.88
N PHE A 45 5.36 6.69 -5.73
CA PHE A 45 4.16 7.15 -6.46
C PHE A 45 4.39 8.34 -7.41
N THR A 46 5.54 8.38 -8.08
CA THR A 46 5.88 9.42 -9.07
C THR A 46 6.03 8.90 -10.50
N SER A 47 5.60 7.66 -10.78
CA SER A 47 5.74 7.04 -12.10
C SER A 47 4.83 7.61 -13.18
N GLY A 48 3.70 8.20 -12.78
CA GLY A 48 2.64 8.63 -13.69
C GLY A 48 1.94 7.46 -14.38
N LEU A 49 1.96 6.27 -13.76
CA LEU A 49 1.13 5.15 -14.22
C LEU A 49 -0.34 5.48 -13.95
N PRO A 50 -1.25 5.13 -14.88
CA PRO A 50 -2.68 5.27 -14.66
C PRO A 50 -3.19 4.24 -13.65
N GLU A 51 -4.38 4.48 -13.12
CA GLU A 51 -5.03 3.62 -12.13
C GLU A 51 -6.28 2.97 -12.72
N LEU A 52 -6.69 1.88 -12.08
CA LEU A 52 -7.98 1.23 -12.36
C LEU A 52 -9.13 2.16 -12.01
N THR A 53 -10.21 2.03 -12.77
CA THR A 53 -11.44 2.80 -12.61
C THR A 53 -12.60 1.92 -12.17
N GLN A 54 -13.75 2.53 -11.90
CA GLN A 54 -14.99 1.81 -11.57
C GLN A 54 -15.49 0.88 -12.69
N ASP A 55 -15.00 1.06 -13.93
CA ASP A 55 -15.34 0.20 -15.06
C ASP A 55 -14.47 -1.08 -15.09
N ASP A 56 -13.35 -1.10 -14.35
CA ASP A 56 -12.41 -2.21 -14.33
C ASP A 56 -12.63 -3.19 -13.16
N LEU A 57 -13.09 -2.65 -12.03
CA LEU A 57 -13.34 -3.37 -10.78
C LEU A 57 -14.61 -2.85 -10.10
N PRO A 58 -15.36 -3.72 -9.40
CA PRO A 58 -16.56 -3.30 -8.68
C PRO A 58 -16.22 -2.30 -7.57
N THR A 59 -17.03 -1.24 -7.46
CA THR A 59 -16.89 -0.20 -6.43
C THR A 59 -18.17 0.02 -5.62
N THR A 60 -19.30 -0.53 -6.08
CA THR A 60 -20.58 -0.45 -5.38
C THR A 60 -20.70 -1.53 -4.29
N PRO A 61 -21.40 -1.30 -3.18
CA PRO A 61 -21.56 -2.31 -2.14
C PRO A 61 -22.07 -3.66 -2.64
N ASP A 62 -23.07 -3.66 -3.53
CA ASP A 62 -23.60 -4.88 -4.16
C ASP A 62 -22.56 -5.57 -5.04
N GLY A 63 -21.80 -4.81 -5.84
CA GLY A 63 -20.75 -5.33 -6.69
C GLY A 63 -19.61 -5.96 -5.87
N ILE A 64 -19.20 -5.29 -4.78
CA ILE A 64 -18.20 -5.83 -3.86
C ILE A 64 -18.69 -7.15 -3.26
N VAL A 65 -19.92 -7.21 -2.77
CA VAL A 65 -20.46 -8.47 -2.26
C VAL A 65 -20.43 -9.53 -3.36
N ALA A 66 -20.91 -9.24 -4.56
CA ALA A 66 -20.95 -10.23 -5.65
C ALA A 66 -19.57 -10.76 -6.07
N HIS A 67 -18.56 -9.90 -6.10
CA HIS A 67 -17.23 -10.17 -6.67
C HIS A 67 -16.11 -10.33 -5.62
N ARG A 68 -16.44 -10.38 -4.33
CA ARG A 68 -15.43 -10.46 -3.23
C ARG A 68 -14.52 -11.68 -3.28
N PHE A 69 -14.82 -12.70 -4.08
CA PHE A 69 -14.00 -13.90 -4.22
C PHE A 69 -13.26 -13.97 -5.55
N ASP A 70 -13.48 -13.00 -6.44
CA ASP A 70 -12.81 -12.96 -7.73
C ASP A 70 -11.30 -12.75 -7.51
N ASP A 71 -10.50 -13.43 -8.31
CA ASP A 71 -9.06 -13.25 -8.33
C ASP A 71 -8.64 -12.42 -9.54
N HIS A 72 -7.71 -11.50 -9.32
CA HIS A 72 -7.20 -10.60 -10.35
C HIS A 72 -5.67 -10.66 -10.36
N PRO A 73 -5.08 -11.44 -11.29
CA PRO A 73 -3.63 -11.51 -11.43
C PRO A 73 -3.01 -10.13 -11.67
N LEU A 74 -1.81 -9.89 -11.15
CA LEU A 74 -1.11 -8.60 -11.26
C LEU A 74 -1.01 -8.09 -12.70
N ALA A 75 -0.68 -8.99 -13.64
CA ALA A 75 -0.58 -8.66 -15.06
C ALA A 75 -1.92 -8.20 -15.66
N GLU A 76 -3.05 -8.76 -15.22
CA GLU A 76 -4.37 -8.33 -15.65
C GLU A 76 -4.69 -6.92 -15.13
N LEU A 77 -4.42 -6.68 -13.84
CA LEU A 77 -4.64 -5.36 -13.22
C LEU A 77 -3.81 -4.28 -13.92
N VAL A 78 -2.52 -4.55 -14.19
CA VAL A 78 -1.66 -3.62 -14.92
C VAL A 78 -2.17 -3.42 -16.36
N ALA A 79 -2.51 -4.50 -17.07
CA ALA A 79 -3.01 -4.42 -18.44
C ALA A 79 -4.34 -3.67 -18.58
N LYS A 80 -5.20 -3.69 -17.55
CA LYS A 80 -6.40 -2.86 -17.47
C LYS A 80 -6.04 -1.41 -17.21
N ALA A 81 -5.22 -1.14 -16.19
CA ALA A 81 -4.83 0.21 -15.80
C ALA A 81 -4.19 0.99 -16.96
N VAL A 82 -3.22 0.41 -17.68
CA VAL A 82 -2.46 1.09 -18.75
C VAL A 82 -3.29 1.46 -20.00
N ARG A 83 -4.57 1.07 -20.05
CA ARG A 83 -5.53 1.52 -21.08
C ARG A 83 -6.05 2.93 -20.84
N HIS A 84 -5.97 3.40 -19.60
CA HIS A 84 -6.42 4.73 -19.21
C HIS A 84 -5.35 5.79 -19.45
N GLU A 85 -5.78 7.06 -19.44
CA GLU A 85 -4.87 8.18 -19.61
C GLU A 85 -3.92 8.32 -18.41
N ARG A 86 -2.65 8.57 -18.71
CA ARG A 86 -1.66 8.86 -17.69
C ARG A 86 -1.96 10.21 -17.03
N PRO A 87 -1.91 10.31 -15.69
CA PRO A 87 -2.12 11.59 -15.00
C PRO A 87 -1.04 12.62 -15.32
N PHE A 88 0.16 12.17 -15.67
CA PHE A 88 1.27 12.97 -16.17
C PHE A 88 2.27 12.07 -16.89
N THR A 89 3.09 12.65 -17.77
CA THR A 89 3.96 11.87 -18.65
C THR A 89 5.39 11.73 -18.17
N GLU A 90 5.95 12.76 -17.54
CA GLU A 90 7.34 12.78 -17.05
C GLU A 90 7.45 12.09 -15.66
N PRO A 91 8.13 10.94 -15.53
CA PRO A 91 8.32 10.31 -14.22
C PRO A 91 9.11 11.22 -13.28
N GLY A 92 8.71 11.26 -12.01
CA GLY A 92 9.36 12.08 -11.00
C GLY A 92 8.86 13.53 -10.92
N CYS A 93 8.01 14.02 -11.84
CA CYS A 93 7.62 15.43 -11.85
C CYS A 93 6.48 15.78 -10.86
N MET A 94 5.65 14.81 -10.50
CA MET A 94 4.53 14.93 -9.55
C MET A 94 4.32 13.61 -8.80
N GLN A 95 3.68 13.69 -7.63
CA GLN A 95 3.25 12.51 -6.88
C GLN A 95 1.73 12.33 -6.96
N VAL A 96 1.27 11.11 -7.25
CA VAL A 96 -0.14 10.73 -7.17
C VAL A 96 -0.25 9.30 -6.64
N TYR A 97 -0.88 9.13 -5.48
CA TYR A 97 -1.03 7.81 -4.88
C TYR A 97 -1.88 6.90 -5.76
N GLY A 98 -1.40 5.68 -5.99
CA GLY A 98 -2.03 4.71 -6.87
C GLY A 98 -1.45 3.31 -6.69
N ALA A 99 -2.29 2.28 -6.87
CA ALA A 99 -1.91 0.89 -6.64
C ALA A 99 -1.12 0.28 -7.82
N THR A 100 -1.33 0.76 -9.05
CA THR A 100 -0.71 0.19 -10.26
C THR A 100 0.81 0.12 -10.15
N GLY A 101 1.45 1.16 -9.60
CA GLY A 101 2.90 1.17 -9.39
C GLY A 101 3.37 0.02 -8.48
N TYR A 102 2.60 -0.33 -7.45
CA TYR A 102 2.91 -1.44 -6.55
C TYR A 102 2.60 -2.81 -7.17
N TYR A 103 1.65 -2.89 -8.11
CA TYR A 103 1.43 -4.11 -8.88
C TYR A 103 2.64 -4.41 -9.77
N VAL A 104 3.16 -3.39 -10.46
CA VAL A 104 4.39 -3.52 -11.26
C VAL A 104 5.59 -3.84 -10.36
N ALA A 105 5.71 -3.23 -9.18
CA ALA A 105 6.77 -3.57 -8.22
C ALA A 105 6.67 -5.02 -7.74
N ALA A 106 5.47 -5.54 -7.49
CA ALA A 106 5.27 -6.95 -7.16
C ALA A 106 5.66 -7.86 -8.34
N MET A 107 5.28 -7.53 -9.58
CA MET A 107 5.72 -8.26 -10.77
C MET A 107 7.25 -8.25 -10.94
N LEU A 108 7.93 -7.16 -10.57
CA LEU A 108 9.39 -7.11 -10.55
C LEU A 108 9.97 -8.08 -9.52
N VAL A 109 9.41 -8.13 -8.30
CA VAL A 109 9.82 -9.15 -7.31
C VAL A 109 9.70 -10.55 -7.90
N GLU A 110 8.56 -10.86 -8.53
CA GLU A 110 8.33 -12.19 -9.10
C GLU A 110 9.30 -12.52 -10.24
N HIS A 111 9.51 -11.59 -11.15
CA HIS A 111 10.43 -11.75 -12.27
C HIS A 111 11.87 -11.93 -11.79
N LEU A 112 12.32 -11.08 -10.87
CA LEU A 112 13.70 -11.09 -10.40
C LEU A 112 14.02 -12.33 -9.58
N THR A 113 13.05 -12.85 -8.81
CA THR A 113 13.25 -13.93 -7.84
C THR A 113 12.84 -15.32 -8.31
N GLY A 114 11.87 -15.40 -9.23
CA GLY A 114 11.22 -16.67 -9.60
C GLY A 114 10.20 -17.17 -8.56
N HIS A 115 9.93 -16.40 -7.50
CA HIS A 115 8.95 -16.71 -6.46
C HIS A 115 7.85 -15.66 -6.43
N THR A 116 6.68 -15.98 -5.87
CA THR A 116 5.63 -14.98 -5.72
C THR A 116 6.06 -13.88 -4.74
N TYR A 117 5.56 -12.66 -4.91
CA TYR A 117 5.92 -11.57 -3.98
C TYR A 117 5.50 -11.90 -2.54
N GLN A 118 4.43 -12.68 -2.34
CA GLN A 118 3.97 -13.16 -1.04
C GLN A 118 4.99 -14.13 -0.40
N GLN A 119 5.59 -15.02 -1.19
CA GLN A 119 6.65 -15.93 -0.74
C GLN A 119 7.89 -15.15 -0.31
N GLU A 120 8.27 -14.12 -1.08
CA GLU A 120 9.41 -13.26 -0.76
C GLU A 120 9.15 -12.42 0.51
N ILE A 121 7.94 -11.87 0.69
CA ILE A 121 7.55 -11.22 1.94
C ILE A 121 7.65 -12.19 3.13
N THR A 122 7.13 -13.41 2.95
CA THR A 122 7.13 -14.43 4.01
C THR A 122 8.54 -14.79 4.43
N THR A 123 9.41 -15.08 3.46
CA THR A 123 10.77 -15.59 3.68
C THR A 123 11.71 -14.50 4.18
N ARG A 124 11.58 -13.28 3.66
CA ARG A 124 12.51 -12.18 3.97
C ARG A 124 12.10 -11.33 5.16
N ILE A 125 10.81 -11.32 5.51
CA ILE A 125 10.27 -10.42 6.54
C ILE A 125 9.54 -11.19 7.62
N LEU A 126 8.51 -11.97 7.28
CA LEU A 126 7.63 -12.57 8.30
C LEU A 126 8.37 -13.60 9.16
N GLN A 127 9.08 -14.54 8.53
CA GLN A 127 9.81 -15.59 9.23
C GLN A 127 10.99 -15.05 10.06
N PRO A 128 11.88 -14.18 9.54
CA PRO A 128 13.02 -13.67 10.31
C PRO A 128 12.60 -12.80 11.50
N LEU A 129 11.49 -12.08 11.38
CA LEU A 129 10.94 -11.30 12.48
C LEU A 129 10.01 -12.10 13.40
N HIS A 130 9.75 -13.37 13.10
CA HIS A 130 8.80 -14.20 13.85
C HIS A 130 7.40 -13.57 13.97
N LEU A 131 6.88 -13.04 12.87
CA LEU A 131 5.51 -12.50 12.77
C LEU A 131 4.54 -13.66 12.59
N ARG A 132 4.21 -14.35 13.68
CA ARG A 132 3.50 -15.64 13.67
C ARG A 132 2.01 -15.52 13.35
N ASP A 133 1.44 -14.34 13.53
CA ASP A 133 0.03 -14.04 13.30
C ASP A 133 -0.12 -13.14 12.07
N THR A 134 0.87 -13.16 11.17
CA THR A 134 0.88 -12.42 9.91
C THR A 134 1.02 -13.37 8.73
N THR A 135 0.16 -13.19 7.72
CA THR A 135 0.18 -14.01 6.50
C THR A 135 0.06 -13.14 5.25
N ALA A 136 0.58 -13.68 4.14
CA ALA A 136 0.40 -13.16 2.78
C ALA A 136 -0.40 -14.21 1.98
N PRO A 137 -1.74 -14.26 2.13
CA PRO A 137 -2.55 -15.45 1.78
C PRO A 137 -2.72 -15.75 0.29
N GLN A 138 -2.10 -14.98 -0.60
CA GLN A 138 -2.30 -15.06 -2.06
C GLN A 138 -3.77 -14.91 -2.44
N THR A 139 -4.50 -16.01 -2.60
CA THR A 139 -5.94 -16.06 -2.94
C THR A 139 -6.79 -16.74 -1.87
N ASP A 140 -6.19 -17.20 -0.77
CA ASP A 140 -6.93 -17.75 0.36
C ASP A 140 -7.81 -16.65 0.98
N THR A 141 -9.11 -16.91 0.98
CA THR A 141 -10.15 -15.96 1.40
C THR A 141 -10.38 -15.96 2.90
N THR A 142 -9.72 -16.86 3.63
CA THR A 142 -9.93 -17.06 5.07
C THR A 142 -8.99 -16.21 5.91
N ILE A 143 -9.43 -15.89 7.13
CA ILE A 143 -8.62 -15.21 8.14
C ILE A 143 -8.25 -16.21 9.24
N PRO A 144 -6.96 -16.53 9.44
CA PRO A 144 -6.55 -17.50 10.46
C PRO A 144 -6.71 -16.93 11.88
N GLY A 145 -7.04 -17.82 12.84
CA GLY A 145 -7.12 -17.48 14.26
C GLY A 145 -8.29 -16.57 14.64
N PRO A 146 -8.33 -16.04 15.88
CA PRO A 146 -9.36 -15.11 16.31
C PRO A 146 -9.29 -13.79 15.53
N HIS A 147 -10.40 -13.37 14.92
CA HIS A 147 -10.46 -12.14 14.13
C HIS A 147 -11.81 -11.42 14.29
N SER A 148 -11.80 -10.11 14.06
CA SER A 148 -13.01 -9.32 13.93
C SER A 148 -13.68 -9.59 12.59
N HIS A 149 -15.00 -9.50 12.54
CA HIS A 149 -15.76 -9.60 11.30
C HIS A 149 -15.78 -8.27 10.56
N GLY A 150 -15.63 -8.33 9.24
CA GLY A 150 -15.77 -7.20 8.33
C GLY A 150 -17.18 -7.14 7.75
N TYR A 151 -17.77 -5.95 7.71
CA TYR A 151 -19.12 -5.75 7.17
C TYR A 151 -19.16 -4.64 6.15
N ILE A 152 -20.09 -4.73 5.20
CA ILE A 152 -20.44 -3.65 4.29
C ILE A 152 -21.95 -3.39 4.33
N ALA A 153 -22.33 -2.12 4.32
CA ALA A 153 -23.72 -1.68 4.27
C ALA A 153 -24.21 -1.63 2.83
N VAL A 154 -25.06 -2.57 2.46
CA VAL A 154 -25.66 -2.71 1.12
C VAL A 154 -27.03 -2.02 1.08
N PRO A 155 -27.28 -1.06 0.16
CA PRO A 155 -28.58 -0.42 0.02
C PRO A 155 -29.70 -1.41 -0.30
N ARG A 156 -30.88 -1.25 0.30
CA ARG A 156 -32.06 -2.07 -0.03
C ARG A 156 -33.00 -1.34 -0.99
N PRO A 157 -33.67 -2.05 -1.91
CA PRO A 157 -34.68 -1.45 -2.79
C PRO A 157 -35.81 -0.72 -2.06
N ALA A 158 -36.20 -1.23 -0.88
CA ALA A 158 -37.26 -0.65 -0.05
C ALA A 158 -36.79 0.52 0.85
N GLY A 159 -35.55 0.99 0.68
CA GLY A 159 -34.91 2.00 1.53
C GLY A 159 -34.11 1.41 2.70
N GLY A 160 -33.15 2.19 3.19
CA GLY A 160 -32.18 1.76 4.22
C GLY A 160 -31.08 0.85 3.66
N SER A 161 -30.31 0.24 4.56
CA SER A 161 -29.22 -0.68 4.22
C SER A 161 -29.27 -1.98 5.04
N GLN A 162 -28.67 -3.03 4.50
CA GLN A 162 -28.40 -4.29 5.19
C GLN A 162 -26.89 -4.43 5.40
N LEU A 163 -26.47 -4.82 6.60
CA LEU A 163 -25.08 -5.24 6.80
C LEU A 163 -24.90 -6.64 6.22
N VAL A 164 -23.93 -6.78 5.33
CA VAL A 164 -23.49 -8.05 4.77
C VAL A 164 -22.10 -8.34 5.33
N ASP A 165 -21.93 -9.54 5.87
CA ASP A 165 -20.64 -10.04 6.33
C ASP A 165 -19.76 -10.35 5.11
N ILE A 166 -18.61 -9.70 5.04
CA ILE A 166 -17.59 -9.83 4.00
C ILE A 166 -16.24 -10.20 4.61
N THR A 167 -16.25 -10.86 5.77
CA THR A 167 -15.03 -11.29 6.48
C THR A 167 -14.18 -12.18 5.59
N GLU A 168 -14.82 -13.13 4.89
CA GLU A 168 -14.18 -13.93 3.86
C GLU A 168 -14.25 -13.20 2.51
N GLN A 169 -13.08 -12.83 2.00
CA GLN A 169 -12.90 -12.16 0.71
C GLN A 169 -11.48 -12.40 0.20
N ASN A 170 -11.28 -12.36 -1.11
CA ASN A 170 -9.95 -12.41 -1.71
C ASN A 170 -9.14 -11.21 -1.16
N PRO A 171 -7.93 -11.43 -0.61
CA PRO A 171 -7.09 -10.36 -0.06
C PRO A 171 -6.67 -9.33 -1.12
N GLY A 172 -6.69 -9.71 -2.40
CA GLY A 172 -6.31 -8.87 -3.52
C GLY A 172 -4.80 -8.61 -3.59
N ALA A 173 -4.39 -7.86 -4.62
CA ALA A 173 -2.99 -7.51 -4.83
C ALA A 173 -2.50 -6.54 -3.74
N GLY A 174 -1.62 -7.04 -2.86
CA GLY A 174 -1.12 -6.33 -1.69
C GLY A 174 -1.88 -6.61 -0.39
N GLY A 175 -2.86 -7.51 -0.41
CA GLY A 175 -3.57 -7.96 0.78
C GLY A 175 -2.67 -8.78 1.72
N MET A 176 -2.66 -8.37 2.98
CA MET A 176 -1.93 -9.01 4.07
C MET A 176 -2.88 -9.13 5.25
N ILE A 177 -2.75 -10.19 6.03
CA ILE A 177 -3.45 -10.36 7.31
C ILE A 177 -2.39 -10.23 8.40
N SER A 178 -2.68 -9.50 9.47
CA SER A 178 -1.74 -9.31 10.57
C SER A 178 -2.48 -8.94 11.86
N THR A 179 -1.72 -8.87 12.95
CA THR A 179 -2.19 -8.34 14.24
C THR A 179 -1.50 -7.01 14.55
N THR A 180 -2.07 -6.24 15.47
CA THR A 180 -1.44 -5.00 15.94
C THR A 180 -0.06 -5.24 16.56
N THR A 181 0.13 -6.39 17.21
CA THR A 181 1.40 -6.79 17.83
C THR A 181 2.47 -7.09 16.78
N ASP A 182 2.13 -7.86 15.74
CA ASP A 182 3.09 -8.18 14.69
C ASP A 182 3.42 -6.96 13.82
N LEU A 183 2.45 -6.09 13.54
CA LEU A 183 2.71 -4.83 12.85
C LEU A 183 3.58 -3.87 13.66
N ASP A 184 3.42 -3.80 14.99
CA ASP A 184 4.31 -3.00 15.85
C ASP A 184 5.74 -3.56 15.83
N ARG A 185 5.89 -4.90 15.85
CA ARG A 185 7.18 -5.56 15.73
C ARG A 185 7.83 -5.28 14.36
N PHE A 186 7.07 -5.43 13.28
CA PHE A 186 7.53 -5.12 11.91
C PHE A 186 7.99 -3.65 11.81
N LEU A 187 7.16 -2.71 12.25
CA LEU A 187 7.45 -1.28 12.20
C LEU A 187 8.73 -0.95 12.99
N THR A 188 8.87 -1.55 14.18
CA THR A 188 10.04 -1.38 15.04
C THR A 188 11.31 -1.91 14.38
N ALA A 189 11.26 -3.11 13.80
CA ALA A 189 12.40 -3.71 13.11
C ALA A 189 12.80 -2.88 11.87
N LEU A 190 11.83 -2.46 11.08
CA LEU A 190 12.03 -1.60 9.91
C LEU A 190 12.74 -0.29 10.30
N PHE A 191 12.26 0.41 11.32
CA PHE A 191 12.82 1.72 11.70
C PHE A 191 14.20 1.64 12.36
N ARG A 192 14.52 0.50 12.98
CA ARG A 192 15.85 0.20 13.53
C ARG A 192 16.87 -0.22 12.48
N GLY A 193 16.49 -0.29 11.19
CA GLY A 193 17.39 -0.72 10.12
C GLY A 193 17.75 -2.20 10.20
N GLN A 194 16.86 -3.04 10.75
CA GLN A 194 17.11 -4.49 10.84
C GLN A 194 16.82 -5.22 9.53
N LEU A 195 16.09 -4.59 8.60
CA LEU A 195 15.66 -5.19 7.34
C LEU A 195 16.41 -4.65 6.12
N LEU A 196 17.06 -3.49 6.22
CA LEU A 196 17.70 -2.79 5.11
C LEU A 196 19.05 -2.20 5.54
N PRO A 197 20.06 -2.21 4.64
CA PRO A 197 21.29 -1.44 4.85
C PRO A 197 21.02 0.07 4.88
N PRO A 198 21.98 0.89 5.35
CA PRO A 198 21.78 2.34 5.49
C PRO A 198 21.34 3.06 4.21
N THR A 199 21.85 2.65 3.04
CA THR A 199 21.51 3.26 1.74
C THR A 199 20.03 3.06 1.42
N GLU A 200 19.55 1.82 1.44
CA GLU A 200 18.16 1.49 1.13
C GLU A 200 17.21 1.89 2.26
N GLN A 201 17.70 1.94 3.51
CA GLN A 201 16.94 2.48 4.63
C GLN A 201 16.61 3.97 4.42
N ALA A 202 17.46 4.73 3.72
CA ALA A 202 17.21 6.14 3.44
C ALA A 202 15.97 6.32 2.53
N GLU A 203 15.74 5.41 1.58
CA GLU A 203 14.61 5.43 0.64
C GLU A 203 13.25 5.38 1.34
N LEU A 204 13.16 4.74 2.51
CA LEU A 204 11.93 4.71 3.31
C LEU A 204 11.52 6.11 3.80
N PHE A 205 12.48 7.04 3.88
CA PHE A 205 12.29 8.39 4.42
C PHE A 205 12.55 9.48 3.39
N ASP A 206 12.89 9.11 2.15
CA ASP A 206 13.09 10.05 1.06
C ASP A 206 11.75 10.36 0.39
N VAL A 207 11.15 11.47 0.82
CA VAL A 207 9.94 12.01 0.20
C VAL A 207 10.38 12.95 -0.92
N PRO A 208 10.00 12.71 -2.19
CA PRO A 208 10.43 13.55 -3.30
C PRO A 208 9.91 14.98 -3.13
N ASP A 209 10.70 15.99 -3.50
CA ASP A 209 10.26 17.38 -3.44
C ASP A 209 9.48 17.80 -4.69
N VAL A 210 8.31 17.21 -4.89
CA VAL A 210 7.42 17.48 -6.02
C VAL A 210 6.01 17.83 -5.56
N PRO A 211 5.20 18.52 -6.40
CA PRO A 211 3.79 18.72 -6.11
C PRO A 211 3.03 17.39 -5.98
N TYR A 212 2.02 17.36 -5.12
CA TYR A 212 1.05 16.27 -5.10
C TYR A 212 -0.10 16.62 -6.05
N LEU A 213 -0.45 15.73 -6.98
CA LEU A 213 -1.52 15.98 -7.95
C LEU A 213 -2.87 16.10 -7.23
N GLY A 214 -3.55 17.23 -7.43
CA GLY A 214 -4.80 17.54 -6.72
C GLY A 214 -4.61 17.86 -5.23
N GLY A 215 -3.37 18.06 -4.77
CA GLY A 215 -3.07 18.35 -3.39
C GLY A 215 -3.55 19.73 -2.94
N THR A 216 -3.90 19.81 -1.66
CA THR A 216 -4.49 20.95 -0.97
C THR A 216 -3.72 21.24 0.31
N ALA A 217 -3.96 22.42 0.92
CA ALA A 217 -3.41 22.76 2.23
C ALA A 217 -3.90 21.84 3.37
N HIS A 218 -4.93 21.02 3.14
CA HIS A 218 -5.47 20.09 4.13
C HIS A 218 -4.87 18.69 4.05
N ASP A 219 -4.13 18.39 2.99
CA ASP A 219 -3.42 17.12 2.87
C ASP A 219 -2.21 17.06 3.82
N PRO A 220 -1.75 15.86 4.22
CA PRO A 220 -0.57 15.71 5.07
C PRO A 220 0.67 16.43 4.55
N GLY A 221 0.84 16.46 3.22
CA GLY A 221 1.93 17.18 2.55
C GLY A 221 1.62 18.62 2.15
N GLN A 222 0.43 19.15 2.50
CA GLN A 222 0.01 20.53 2.23
C GLN A 222 0.20 20.95 0.75
N GLY A 223 -0.25 20.10 -0.17
CA GLY A 223 -0.09 20.30 -1.62
C GLY A 223 1.21 19.77 -2.21
N ARG A 224 2.14 19.30 -1.38
CA ARG A 224 3.38 18.64 -1.81
C ARG A 224 3.37 17.14 -1.51
N ALA A 225 4.28 16.41 -2.13
CA ALA A 225 4.46 14.99 -1.90
C ALA A 225 4.72 14.67 -0.42
N TYR A 226 4.20 13.53 0.01
CA TYR A 226 4.29 13.03 1.38
C TYR A 226 4.41 11.51 1.47
N TYR A 227 4.44 10.79 0.34
CA TYR A 227 4.80 9.37 0.29
C TYR A 227 6.27 9.18 -0.11
N ALA A 228 6.91 8.19 0.51
CA ALA A 228 8.23 7.66 0.20
C ALA A 228 8.10 6.16 -0.14
N ALA A 229 9.22 5.41 -0.16
CA ALA A 229 9.17 3.97 -0.43
C ALA A 229 8.41 3.21 0.68
N GLY A 230 7.11 2.98 0.45
CA GLY A 230 6.25 2.18 1.31
C GLY A 230 5.78 2.88 2.60
N LEU A 231 6.19 4.13 2.84
CA LEU A 231 5.78 4.94 4.00
C LEU A 231 5.17 6.27 3.54
N MET A 232 4.34 6.85 4.39
CA MET A 232 3.89 8.23 4.31
C MET A 232 4.44 9.02 5.50
N ARG A 233 4.75 10.29 5.26
CA ARG A 233 5.12 11.28 6.26
C ARG A 233 3.91 12.15 6.59
N VAL A 234 3.63 12.32 7.88
CA VAL A 234 2.58 13.22 8.36
C VAL A 234 3.20 14.13 9.42
N THR A 235 3.07 15.44 9.22
CA THR A 235 3.43 16.43 10.25
C THR A 235 2.15 16.88 10.94
N LEU A 236 2.06 16.64 12.25
CA LEU A 236 0.91 17.01 13.06
C LEU A 236 0.91 18.52 13.36
N PRO A 237 -0.24 19.10 13.78
CA PRO A 237 -0.35 20.55 14.03
C PRO A 237 0.63 21.11 15.07
N ASP A 238 1.12 20.26 15.98
CA ASP A 238 2.12 20.60 17.00
C ASP A 238 3.58 20.47 16.51
N GLY A 239 3.79 20.11 15.25
CA GLY A 239 5.10 19.94 14.63
C GLY A 239 5.70 18.54 14.76
N VAL A 240 5.04 17.59 15.42
CA VAL A 240 5.53 16.21 15.50
C VAL A 240 5.38 15.53 14.14
N THR A 241 6.50 15.02 13.60
CA THR A 241 6.50 14.22 12.37
C THR A 241 6.39 12.74 12.70
N VAL A 242 5.37 12.10 12.14
CA VAL A 242 5.17 10.65 12.19
C VAL A 242 5.30 10.03 10.80
N TRP A 243 5.71 8.79 10.78
CA TRP A 243 5.93 7.99 9.59
C TRP A 243 5.16 6.69 9.72
N GLY A 244 4.54 6.25 8.63
CA GLY A 244 3.66 5.09 8.71
C GLY A 244 2.99 4.75 7.40
N LYS A 245 1.89 4.02 7.47
CA LYS A 245 1.01 3.80 6.32
C LYS A 245 -0.40 3.47 6.78
N THR A 246 -1.39 4.01 6.06
CA THR A 246 -2.79 3.59 6.13
C THR A 246 -3.06 2.46 5.14
N GLY A 247 -4.03 1.60 5.44
CA GLY A 247 -4.52 0.59 4.51
C GLY A 247 -6.01 0.36 4.73
N THR A 248 -6.77 0.29 3.64
CA THR A 248 -8.21 0.07 3.68
C THR A 248 -8.55 -1.00 2.65
N THR A 249 -9.35 -1.96 3.08
CA THR A 249 -10.12 -2.84 2.22
C THR A 249 -11.57 -2.83 2.73
N PHE A 250 -12.52 -3.37 1.97
CA PHE A 250 -13.91 -3.39 2.40
C PHE A 250 -14.04 -4.12 3.75
N GLY A 251 -14.68 -3.46 4.71
CA GLY A 251 -14.88 -3.96 6.07
C GLY A 251 -13.71 -3.77 7.04
N TYR A 252 -12.55 -3.23 6.59
CA TYR A 252 -11.37 -3.03 7.44
C TYR A 252 -10.57 -1.77 7.06
N THR A 253 -10.32 -0.92 8.05
CA THR A 253 -9.37 0.19 7.95
C THR A 253 -8.31 0.04 9.03
N ASN A 254 -7.05 0.07 8.59
CA ASN A 254 -5.87 -0.24 9.38
C ASN A 254 -4.82 0.86 9.21
N GLY A 255 -3.89 0.92 10.16
CA GLY A 255 -2.71 1.75 9.99
C GLY A 255 -1.67 1.49 11.07
N MET A 256 -0.44 1.84 10.74
CA MET A 256 0.70 1.81 11.65
C MET A 256 1.52 3.08 11.48
N PHE A 257 1.87 3.74 12.58
CA PHE A 257 2.59 5.01 12.61
C PHE A 257 3.57 5.06 13.77
N THR A 258 4.66 5.78 13.58
CA THR A 258 5.65 6.01 14.64
C THR A 258 6.41 7.32 14.43
N THR A 259 6.94 7.88 15.51
CA THR A 259 8.04 8.85 15.42
C THR A 259 9.32 8.14 14.95
N ARG A 260 10.25 8.89 14.34
CA ARG A 260 11.49 8.31 13.79
C ARG A 260 12.35 7.61 14.83
N ASP A 261 12.30 8.08 16.08
CA ASP A 261 13.03 7.55 17.24
C ASP A 261 12.29 6.43 17.98
N LEU A 262 11.13 5.97 17.48
CA LEU A 262 10.30 4.92 18.05
C LEU A 262 9.75 5.21 19.46
N ARG A 263 9.84 6.45 19.96
CA ARG A 263 9.31 6.80 21.29
C ARG A 263 7.79 6.74 21.35
N ARG A 264 7.12 7.05 20.26
CA ARG A 264 5.67 6.98 20.13
C ARG A 264 5.34 6.09 18.94
N ARG A 265 4.50 5.09 19.17
CA ARG A 265 4.08 4.09 18.17
C ARG A 265 2.59 3.87 18.30
N LEU A 266 1.93 3.71 17.17
CA LEU A 266 0.51 3.44 17.06
C LEU A 266 0.28 2.40 15.98
N VAL A 267 -0.48 1.37 16.31
CA VAL A 267 -1.09 0.47 15.34
C VAL A 267 -2.56 0.36 15.66
N TYR A 268 -3.42 0.50 14.65
CA TYR A 268 -4.87 0.44 14.81
C TYR A 268 -5.51 -0.40 13.71
N SER A 269 -6.69 -0.91 14.04
CA SER A 269 -7.63 -1.56 13.13
C SER A 269 -9.05 -1.24 13.59
N PHE A 270 -9.94 -0.93 12.66
CA PHE A 270 -11.38 -0.81 12.90
C PHE A 270 -12.15 -1.22 11.65
N ASN A 271 -13.45 -1.51 11.80
CA ASN A 271 -14.26 -2.16 10.78
C ASN A 271 -15.38 -1.23 10.29
N PRO A 272 -15.09 -0.27 9.39
CA PRO A 272 -16.10 0.64 8.87
C PRO A 272 -17.06 -0.10 7.93
N THR A 273 -18.36 0.22 8.02
CA THR A 273 -19.38 -0.43 7.20
C THR A 273 -19.65 0.29 5.87
N THR A 274 -19.05 1.46 5.65
CA THR A 274 -19.34 2.32 4.47
C THR A 274 -18.44 2.02 3.27
N GLY A 275 -17.63 0.97 3.31
CA GLY A 275 -16.81 0.53 2.18
C GLY A 275 -15.50 1.30 1.95
N GLY A 276 -14.96 1.93 2.99
CA GLY A 276 -13.63 2.56 2.97
C GLY A 276 -13.59 3.98 2.38
N GLY A 277 -12.42 4.62 2.40
CA GLY A 277 -12.15 5.91 1.74
C GLY A 277 -12.52 7.18 2.52
N ASN A 278 -13.55 7.13 3.38
CA ASN A 278 -14.00 8.30 4.17
C ASN A 278 -13.40 8.38 5.59
N ASP A 279 -12.48 7.47 5.92
CA ASP A 279 -11.96 7.33 7.28
C ASP A 279 -10.82 8.30 7.61
N LEU A 280 -10.31 9.07 6.65
CA LEU A 280 -9.15 9.93 6.83
C LEU A 280 -9.35 10.93 7.98
N THR A 281 -10.56 11.45 8.17
CA THR A 281 -10.89 12.32 9.30
C THR A 281 -10.71 11.61 10.65
N LEU A 282 -11.17 10.36 10.75
CA LEU A 282 -11.02 9.54 11.95
C LEU A 282 -9.55 9.16 12.18
N VAL A 283 -8.85 8.75 11.13
CA VAL A 283 -7.41 8.45 11.17
C VAL A 283 -6.63 9.67 11.67
N THR A 284 -6.89 10.87 11.14
CA THR A 284 -6.25 12.10 11.60
C THR A 284 -6.54 12.38 13.08
N ARG A 285 -7.77 12.15 13.56
CA ARG A 285 -8.10 12.29 14.99
C ARG A 285 -7.35 11.26 15.86
N ILE A 286 -7.27 10.01 15.42
CA ILE A 286 -6.52 8.95 16.10
C ILE A 286 -5.03 9.31 16.19
N LEU A 287 -4.44 9.81 15.10
CA LEU A 287 -3.04 10.24 15.08
C LEU A 287 -2.81 11.43 16.01
N SER A 288 -3.61 12.50 15.88
CA SER A 288 -3.46 13.69 16.71
C SER A 288 -3.62 13.37 18.21
N SER A 289 -4.55 12.49 18.59
CA SER A 289 -4.72 12.12 20.00
C SER A 289 -3.61 11.23 20.56
N THR A 290 -3.02 10.35 19.75
CA THR A 290 -1.97 9.43 20.20
C THR A 290 -0.59 10.10 20.27
N PHE A 291 -0.33 11.04 19.36
CA PHE A 291 0.98 11.65 19.22
C PHE A 291 1.07 13.06 19.80
N ALA A 292 -0.04 13.69 20.21
CA ALA A 292 -0.02 14.94 20.96
C ALA A 292 0.77 14.79 22.28
N PRO A 293 1.56 15.79 22.70
CA PRO A 293 2.52 15.73 23.81
C PRO A 293 1.98 15.12 25.10
#